data_AF-A0A3E2CD26-F1
#
_entry.id   AF-A0A3E2CD26-F1
#
_cell.length_a   1.000
_cell.length_b   1.000
_cell.length_c   1.000
_cell.angle_alpha   90.00
_cell.angle_beta   90.00
_cell.angle_gamma   90.00
#
_symmetry.space_group_name_H-M   'P 1'
#
loop_
_entity.id
_entity.type
_entity.pdbx_description
1 polymer ?
#
loop_
_entity_poly.entity_id
_entity_poly.type
_entity_poly.pdbx_seq_one_letter_code
_entity_poly.pdbx_strand_id
1 'polypeptide(L)'
;LVDNVIPRFHRAPGNPAKRVFQALRIEVNGELDKLARTLPKLALRLNQGGRIVVESYHSLEDIAVKRFMNNGLEVDVPANMPIVPADAQPFFKALTRGAVKASKEEIANNTRSSSVRLRAVELIRDIPERWIKEFESISRGIEESSNSSTIRFAHKKGGRF
;
A
#
# COMPACT_ATOMS: atom_id res chain seq x y z
N LEU A 1 -0.24 -4.67 -32.44
CA LEU A 1 1.05 -4.30 -31.82
C LEU A 1 1.37 -5.18 -30.61
N VAL A 2 0.62 -5.10 -29.50
CA VAL A 2 0.87 -5.94 -28.30
C VAL A 2 0.66 -7.43 -28.57
N ASP A 3 -0.41 -7.79 -29.28
CA ASP A 3 -0.75 -9.18 -29.59
C ASP A 3 0.27 -9.88 -30.50
N ASN A 4 1.11 -9.12 -31.20
CA ASN A 4 2.15 -9.67 -32.09
C ASN A 4 3.44 -10.01 -31.33
N VAL A 5 3.61 -9.51 -30.10
CA VAL A 5 4.82 -9.66 -29.29
C VAL A 5 4.66 -10.69 -28.19
N ILE A 6 3.44 -10.89 -27.68
CA ILE A 6 3.16 -11.85 -26.60
C ILE A 6 2.71 -13.20 -27.21
N PRO A 7 3.48 -14.30 -27.06
CA PRO A 7 3.08 -15.62 -27.53
C PRO A 7 1.74 -16.05 -26.92
N ARG A 8 0.88 -16.73 -27.69
CA ARG A 8 -0.48 -17.12 -27.25
C ARG A 8 -0.50 -17.85 -25.90
N PHE A 9 0.46 -18.73 -25.64
CA PHE A 9 0.59 -19.47 -24.38
C PHE A 9 0.94 -18.61 -23.15
N HIS A 10 1.46 -17.39 -23.34
CA HIS A 10 1.79 -16.45 -22.26
C HIS A 10 0.76 -15.34 -22.07
N ARG A 11 -0.35 -15.36 -22.82
CA ARG A 11 -1.41 -14.35 -22.70
C ARG A 11 -2.26 -14.64 -21.47
N ALA A 12 -2.44 -13.63 -20.63
CA ALA A 12 -3.47 -13.69 -19.60
C ALA A 12 -4.86 -13.76 -20.28
N PRO A 13 -5.85 -14.42 -19.66
CA PRO A 13 -7.21 -14.42 -20.18
C PRO A 13 -7.75 -12.99 -20.32
N GLY A 14 -8.45 -12.73 -21.43
CA GLY A 14 -8.95 -11.40 -21.80
C GLY A 14 -8.03 -10.66 -22.79
N ASN A 15 -8.22 -9.34 -22.89
CA ASN A 15 -7.46 -8.51 -23.83
C ASN A 15 -5.96 -8.47 -23.45
N PRO A 16 -5.03 -8.92 -24.31
CA PRO A 16 -3.60 -8.99 -24.00
C PRO A 16 -2.97 -7.63 -23.71
N ALA A 17 -3.52 -6.56 -24.28
CA ALA A 17 -3.05 -5.19 -24.09
C ALA A 17 -3.41 -4.61 -22.72
N LYS A 18 -4.36 -5.20 -21.98
CA LYS A 18 -4.85 -4.65 -20.70
C LYS A 18 -3.72 -4.42 -19.69
N ARG A 19 -2.78 -5.37 -19.56
CA ARG A 19 -1.62 -5.24 -18.65
C ARG A 19 -0.62 -4.19 -19.12
N VAL A 20 -0.43 -4.05 -20.44
CA VAL A 20 0.47 -3.05 -21.02
C VAL A 20 -0.09 -1.65 -20.80
N PHE A 21 -1.36 -1.42 -21.12
CA PHE A 21 -2.01 -0.14 -20.85
C PHE A 21 -2.06 0.19 -19.37
N GLN A 22 -2.26 -0.81 -18.50
CA GLN A 22 -2.16 -0.61 -17.06
C GLN A 22 -0.76 -0.16 -16.63
N ALA A 23 0.30 -0.81 -17.12
CA ALA A 23 1.67 -0.44 -16.80
C ALA A 23 2.00 0.99 -17.28
N LEU A 24 1.61 1.33 -18.51
CA LEU A 24 1.76 2.68 -19.04
C LEU A 24 1.02 3.72 -18.19
N ARG A 25 -0.22 3.42 -17.77
CA ARG A 25 -0.99 4.35 -16.93
C ARG A 25 -0.31 4.59 -15.58
N ILE A 26 0.17 3.51 -14.93
CA ILE A 26 0.89 3.60 -13.66
C ILE A 26 2.15 4.47 -13.82
N GLU A 27 2.93 4.22 -14.87
CA GLU A 27 4.18 4.94 -15.15
C GLU A 27 3.92 6.42 -15.48
N VAL A 28 3.03 6.69 -16.43
CA VAL A 28 2.73 8.05 -16.90
C VAL A 28 2.15 8.92 -15.79
N ASN A 29 1.28 8.36 -14.95
CA ASN A 29 0.63 9.13 -13.89
C ASN A 29 1.41 9.13 -12.57
N GLY A 30 2.47 8.32 -12.44
CA GLY A 30 3.17 8.12 -11.17
C GLY A 30 2.23 7.67 -10.04
N GLU A 31 1.22 6.84 -10.36
CA GLU A 31 0.11 6.49 -9.44
C GLU A 31 0.63 5.89 -8.13
N LEU A 32 1.58 4.95 -8.21
CA LEU A 32 2.13 4.27 -7.04
C LEU A 32 2.99 5.18 -6.17
N ASP A 33 3.79 6.05 -6.78
CA ASP A 33 4.64 6.99 -6.04
C ASP A 33 3.81 8.02 -5.30
N LYS A 34 2.75 8.53 -5.93
CA LYS A 34 1.78 9.43 -5.30
C LYS A 34 1.11 8.75 -4.11
N LEU A 35 0.64 7.52 -4.26
CA LEU A 35 0.05 6.74 -3.17
C LEU A 35 1.04 6.55 -2.01
N ALA A 36 2.27 6.13 -2.32
CA ALA A 36 3.31 5.87 -1.32
C ALA A 36 3.68 7.12 -0.50
N ARG A 37 3.65 8.33 -1.10
CA ARG A 37 3.87 9.60 -0.39
C ARG A 37 2.64 10.10 0.37
N THR A 38 1.45 9.81 -0.14
CA THR A 38 0.21 10.36 0.42
C THR A 38 -0.18 9.65 1.71
N LEU A 39 0.01 8.33 1.79
CA LEU A 39 -0.37 7.56 2.98
C LEU A 39 0.35 8.02 4.27
N PRO A 40 1.69 8.22 4.29
CA PRO A 40 2.38 8.80 5.44
C PRO A 40 1.88 10.21 5.78
N LYS A 41 1.71 11.08 4.77
CA LYS A 41 1.18 12.45 4.97
C LYS A 41 -0.21 12.43 5.62
N LEU A 42 -1.08 11.51 5.21
CA LEU A 42 -2.41 11.35 5.81
C LEU A 42 -2.32 10.91 7.27
N ALA A 43 -1.49 9.90 7.58
CA ALA A 43 -1.33 9.43 8.95
C ALA A 43 -0.83 10.53 9.90
N LEU A 44 0.12 11.36 9.46
CA LEU A 44 0.63 12.49 10.24
C LEU A 44 -0.40 13.60 10.49
N ARG A 45 -1.54 13.58 9.79
CA ARG A 45 -2.63 14.56 9.95
C ARG A 45 -3.82 14.00 10.74
N LEU A 46 -3.79 12.73 11.13
CA LEU A 46 -4.87 12.12 11.90
C LEU A 46 -4.72 12.41 13.39
N ASN A 47 -5.85 12.71 14.02
CA ASN A 47 -5.99 12.65 15.47
C ASN A 47 -6.29 11.20 15.90
N GLN A 48 -6.10 10.90 17.18
CA GLN A 48 -6.53 9.62 17.76
C GLN A 48 -8.03 9.39 17.50
N GLY A 49 -8.38 8.15 17.13
CA GLY A 49 -9.70 7.76 16.63
C GLY A 49 -9.93 8.05 15.14
N GLY A 50 -9.02 8.79 14.49
CA GLY A 50 -9.05 9.07 13.06
C GLY A 50 -8.79 7.81 12.23
N ARG A 51 -9.35 7.75 11.01
CA ARG A 51 -9.36 6.53 10.17
C ARG A 51 -8.77 6.79 8.80
N ILE A 52 -8.02 5.81 8.30
CA ILE A 52 -7.60 5.72 6.90
C ILE A 52 -8.37 4.58 6.27
N VAL A 53 -9.10 4.87 5.19
CA VAL A 53 -9.77 3.87 4.35
C VAL A 53 -9.23 4.02 2.94
N VAL A 54 -8.78 2.92 2.34
CA VAL A 54 -8.22 2.92 0.99
C VAL A 54 -8.87 1.83 0.15
N GLU A 55 -9.30 2.20 -1.04
CA GLU A 55 -9.75 1.30 -2.10
C GLU A 55 -8.64 1.16 -3.15
N SER A 56 -8.11 -0.04 -3.30
CA SER A 56 -7.11 -0.38 -4.31
C SER A 56 -7.76 -1.14 -5.46
N TYR A 57 -7.53 -0.70 -6.69
CA TYR A 57 -8.12 -1.29 -7.91
C TYR A 57 -7.21 -2.32 -8.55
N HIS A 58 -5.92 -2.33 -8.19
CA HIS A 58 -4.97 -3.35 -8.62
C HIS A 58 -4.02 -3.82 -7.51
N SER A 59 -3.33 -4.94 -7.77
CA SER A 59 -2.50 -5.62 -6.76
C SER A 59 -1.33 -4.78 -6.24
N LEU A 60 -0.69 -3.97 -7.10
CA LEU A 60 0.43 -3.13 -6.68
C LEU A 60 0.01 -2.05 -5.66
N GLU A 61 -1.16 -1.43 -5.85
CA GLU A 61 -1.73 -0.50 -4.87
C GLU A 61 -2.03 -1.24 -3.55
N ASP A 62 -2.72 -2.38 -3.62
CA ASP A 62 -3.10 -3.15 -2.41
C ASP A 62 -1.86 -3.57 -1.61
N ILE A 63 -0.77 -3.95 -2.30
CA ILE A 63 0.50 -4.28 -1.67
C ILE A 63 1.10 -3.06 -0.98
N ALA A 64 1.10 -1.89 -1.63
CA ALA A 64 1.62 -0.65 -1.05
C ALA A 64 0.81 -0.23 0.20
N VAL A 65 -0.52 -0.26 0.10
CA VAL A 65 -1.43 0.05 1.22
C VAL A 65 -1.23 -0.93 2.37
N LYS A 66 -1.20 -2.24 2.08
CA LYS A 66 -0.97 -3.28 3.09
C LYS A 66 0.35 -3.06 3.83
N ARG A 67 1.45 -2.83 3.09
CA ARG A 67 2.78 -2.60 3.68
C ARG A 67 2.76 -1.35 4.58
N PHE A 68 2.17 -0.27 4.09
CA PHE A 68 2.03 0.96 4.88
C PHE A 68 1.24 0.74 6.17
N MET A 69 0.07 0.09 6.10
CA MET A 69 -0.75 -0.15 7.29
C MET A 69 -0.06 -1.10 8.27
N ASN A 70 0.64 -2.12 7.79
CA ASN A 70 1.35 -3.09 8.64
C ASN A 70 2.42 -2.43 9.53
N ASN A 71 3.06 -1.35 9.08
CA ASN A 71 4.02 -0.57 9.87
C ASN A 71 3.49 -0.12 11.24
N GLY A 72 2.18 0.09 11.36
CA GLY A 72 1.53 0.48 12.63
C GLY A 72 0.64 -0.57 13.26
N LEU A 73 0.45 -1.73 12.61
CA LEU A 73 -0.40 -2.82 13.12
C LEU A 73 0.40 -3.86 13.92
N GLU A 74 1.69 -4.01 13.64
CA GLU A 74 2.54 -5.04 14.21
C GLU A 74 3.46 -4.47 15.30
N VAL A 75 3.80 -5.31 16.27
CA VAL A 75 4.83 -4.97 17.27
C VAL A 75 6.19 -5.11 16.62
N ASP A 76 6.96 -4.04 16.58
CA ASP A 76 8.29 -4.02 15.95
C ASP A 76 9.38 -4.37 16.98
N VAL A 77 9.35 -5.60 17.49
CA VAL A 77 10.36 -6.14 18.43
C VAL A 77 10.70 -7.61 18.11
N PRO A 78 11.91 -8.07 18.47
CA PRO A 78 12.25 -9.49 18.43
C PRO A 78 11.30 -10.32 19.32
N ALA A 79 10.94 -11.53 18.87
CA ALA A 79 9.95 -12.41 19.51
C ALA A 79 10.28 -12.81 20.97
N ASN A 80 11.54 -12.65 21.41
CA ASN A 80 12.01 -13.02 22.75
C ASN A 80 12.42 -11.80 23.59
N MET A 81 11.94 -10.60 23.26
CA MET A 81 12.26 -9.42 24.05
C MET A 81 11.45 -9.43 25.35
N PRO A 82 12.09 -9.34 26.53
CA PRO A 82 11.38 -9.48 27.81
C PRO A 82 10.41 -8.34 28.11
N ILE A 83 10.64 -7.15 27.53
CA ILE A 83 9.77 -5.98 27.65
C ILE A 83 9.68 -5.33 26.27
N VAL A 84 8.46 -5.14 25.77
CA VAL A 84 8.21 -4.39 24.54
C VAL A 84 8.30 -2.89 24.84
N PRO A 85 9.21 -2.15 24.22
CA PRO A 85 9.28 -0.70 24.35
C PRO A 85 7.95 -0.02 23.95
N ALA A 86 7.61 1.08 24.63
CA ALA A 86 6.36 1.80 24.36
C ALA A 86 6.29 2.35 22.91
N ASP A 87 7.42 2.69 22.31
CA ASP A 87 7.55 3.13 20.92
C ASP A 87 7.40 1.99 19.89
N ALA A 88 7.51 0.74 20.34
CA ALA A 88 7.38 -0.46 19.53
C ALA A 88 5.96 -1.05 19.49
N GLN A 89 5.08 -0.56 20.36
CA GLN A 89 3.67 -0.97 20.36
C GLN A 89 2.94 -0.53 19.07
N PRO A 90 1.89 -1.24 18.65
CA PRO A 90 1.07 -0.84 17.50
C PRO A 90 0.42 0.52 17.73
N PHE A 91 0.32 1.35 16.69
CA PHE A 91 -0.39 2.63 16.74
C PHE A 91 -1.63 2.67 15.85
N PHE A 92 -1.78 1.67 14.97
CA PHE A 92 -3.01 1.41 14.24
C PHE A 92 -3.77 0.21 14.80
N LYS A 93 -5.08 0.23 14.58
CA LYS A 93 -5.97 -0.93 14.73
C LYS A 93 -6.64 -1.22 13.39
N ALA A 94 -6.59 -2.47 12.95
CA ALA A 94 -7.27 -2.88 11.73
C ALA A 94 -8.79 -2.83 11.93
N LEU A 95 -9.49 -2.19 11.00
CA LEU A 95 -10.95 -2.16 10.96
C LEU A 95 -11.52 -3.24 10.02
N THR A 96 -10.67 -3.83 9.18
CA THR A 96 -11.04 -4.92 8.27
C THR A 96 -10.20 -6.16 8.52
N ARG A 97 -10.81 -7.35 8.37
CA ARG A 97 -10.10 -8.63 8.42
C ARG A 97 -9.49 -8.94 7.05
N GLY A 98 -8.35 -8.30 6.77
CA GLY A 98 -7.73 -8.33 5.44
C GLY A 98 -8.39 -7.37 4.46
N ALA A 99 -8.23 -7.63 3.17
CA ALA A 99 -8.89 -6.83 2.13
C ALA A 99 -10.35 -7.25 1.99
N VAL A 100 -11.27 -6.29 2.15
CA VAL A 100 -12.70 -6.47 1.84
C VAL A 100 -12.88 -6.37 0.33
N LYS A 101 -13.68 -7.27 -0.23
CA LYS A 101 -14.03 -7.30 -1.66
C LYS A 101 -15.48 -6.89 -1.83
N ALA A 102 -15.80 -6.33 -2.99
CA ALA A 102 -17.16 -6.04 -3.40
C ALA A 102 -18.03 -7.31 -3.37
N SER A 103 -19.31 -7.14 -3.03
CA SER A 103 -20.29 -8.23 -3.03
C SER A 103 -20.65 -8.66 -4.46
N LYS A 104 -21.34 -9.80 -4.60
CA LYS A 104 -21.78 -10.25 -5.94
C LYS A 104 -22.78 -9.26 -6.55
N GLU A 105 -23.65 -8.70 -5.73
CA GLU A 105 -24.66 -7.72 -6.10
C GLU A 105 -24.00 -6.41 -6.55
N GLU A 106 -22.99 -5.94 -5.80
CA GLU A 106 -22.24 -4.74 -6.18
C GLU A 106 -21.49 -4.94 -7.49
N ILE A 107 -20.87 -6.11 -7.70
CA ILE A 107 -20.17 -6.42 -8.96
C ILE A 107 -21.14 -6.50 -10.14
N ALA A 108 -22.35 -7.02 -9.92
CA ALA A 108 -23.38 -7.09 -10.96
C ALA A 108 -23.85 -5.67 -11.37
N ASN A 109 -24.01 -4.76 -10.41
CA ASN A 109 -24.40 -3.38 -10.66
C ASN A 109 -23.24 -2.51 -11.17
N ASN A 110 -22.01 -2.83 -10.78
CA ASN A 110 -20.81 -2.09 -11.12
C ASN A 110 -19.63 -3.02 -11.32
N THR A 111 -19.42 -3.47 -12.56
CA THR A 111 -18.35 -4.43 -12.90
C THR A 111 -16.94 -3.91 -12.53
N ARG A 112 -16.73 -2.59 -12.46
CA ARG A 112 -15.44 -2.00 -12.05
C ARG A 112 -15.10 -2.28 -10.58
N SER A 113 -16.09 -2.59 -9.73
CA SER A 113 -15.88 -2.98 -8.33
C SER A 113 -15.25 -4.36 -8.16
N SER A 114 -15.27 -5.21 -9.19
CA SER A 114 -14.76 -6.60 -9.12
C SER A 114 -13.28 -6.73 -8.73
N SER A 115 -12.47 -5.71 -9.02
CA SER A 115 -11.04 -5.71 -8.69
C SER A 115 -10.71 -4.94 -7.41
N VAL A 116 -11.68 -4.25 -6.82
CA VAL A 116 -11.49 -3.39 -5.65
C VAL A 116 -11.14 -4.22 -4.42
N ARG A 117 -10.14 -3.75 -3.69
CA ARG A 117 -9.73 -4.22 -2.37
C ARG A 117 -9.77 -3.06 -1.41
N LEU A 118 -10.67 -3.12 -0.43
CA LEU A 118 -10.78 -2.11 0.61
C LEU A 118 -10.01 -2.54 1.85
N ARG A 119 -9.19 -1.64 2.38
CA ARG A 119 -8.51 -1.80 3.67
C ARG A 119 -8.75 -0.57 4.53
N ALA A 120 -8.91 -0.78 5.83
CA ALA A 120 -9.09 0.32 6.76
C ALA A 120 -8.35 0.11 8.08
N VAL A 121 -7.79 1.20 8.60
CA VAL A 121 -7.17 1.28 9.93
C VAL A 121 -7.65 2.50 10.70
N GLU A 122 -7.65 2.40 12.02
CA GLU A 122 -7.89 3.50 12.96
C GLU A 122 -6.60 3.81 13.72
N LEU A 123 -6.28 5.09 13.90
CA LEU A 123 -5.19 5.53 14.77
C LEU A 123 -5.65 5.44 16.23
N ILE A 124 -5.05 4.53 17.00
CA ILE A 124 -5.49 4.24 18.38
C ILE A 124 -4.64 4.92 19.45
N ARG A 125 -3.50 5.49 19.09
CA ARG A 125 -2.61 6.28 19.95
C ARG A 125 -1.71 7.16 19.08
N ASP A 126 -0.99 8.08 19.70
CA ASP A 126 -0.03 8.92 19.00
C ASP A 126 1.04 8.09 18.27
N ILE A 127 1.38 8.55 17.06
CA ILE A 127 2.41 7.91 16.24
C ILE A 127 3.77 8.12 16.95
N PRO A 128 4.55 7.06 17.23
CA PRO A 128 5.85 7.20 17.87
C PRO A 128 6.79 8.10 17.06
N GLU A 129 7.66 8.87 17.73
CA GLU A 129 8.57 9.82 17.07
C GLU A 129 9.41 9.22 15.93
N ARG A 130 9.87 7.96 16.09
CA ARG A 130 10.62 7.24 15.06
C ARG A 130 9.82 7.11 13.76
N TRP A 131 8.52 6.84 13.87
CA TRP A 131 7.61 6.72 12.73
C TRP A 131 7.25 8.09 12.16
N ILE A 132 7.16 9.14 12.99
CA ILE A 132 6.98 10.50 12.51
C ILE A 132 8.16 10.89 11.58
N LYS A 133 9.40 10.70 12.06
CA LYS A 133 10.61 10.99 11.28
C LYS A 133 10.68 10.17 9.99
N GLU A 134 10.36 8.87 10.07
CA GLU A 134 10.32 7.98 8.90
C GLU A 134 9.25 8.43 7.89
N PHE A 135 8.03 8.73 8.35
CA PHE A 135 6.94 9.19 7.50
C PHE A 135 7.21 10.54 6.84
N GLU A 136 7.82 11.47 7.57
CA GLU A 136 8.28 12.73 6.99
C GLU A 136 9.39 12.53 5.97
N SER A 137 10.34 11.62 6.23
CA SER A 137 11.43 11.26 5.31
C SER A 137 10.86 10.66 4.02
N ILE A 138 9.96 9.68 4.11
CA ILE A 138 9.29 9.08 2.94
C ILE A 138 8.49 10.14 2.17
N SER A 139 7.84 11.05 2.90
CA SER A 139 7.06 12.14 2.29
C SER A 139 7.95 13.12 1.51
N ARG A 140 9.19 13.35 1.95
CA ARG A 140 10.18 14.28 1.36
C ARG A 140 11.13 13.64 0.33
N GLY A 141 11.73 12.49 0.63
CA GLY A 141 12.79 11.87 -0.17
C GLY A 141 12.34 11.36 -1.54
N ILE A 142 11.04 11.10 -1.71
CA ILE A 142 10.54 10.80 -3.05
C ILE A 142 10.31 12.12 -3.85
N GLU A 143 10.10 13.27 -3.21
CA GLU A 143 10.03 14.58 -3.91
C GLU A 143 11.36 14.91 -4.62
N GLU A 144 12.50 14.69 -3.95
CA GLU A 144 13.85 14.90 -4.51
C GLU A 144 14.20 13.91 -5.64
N SER A 145 13.77 12.65 -5.55
CA SER A 145 13.99 11.64 -6.62
C SER A 145 13.02 11.76 -7.80
N SER A 146 11.89 12.46 -7.66
CA SER A 146 11.09 12.88 -8.84
C SER A 146 11.86 13.85 -9.76
N ASN A 147 12.90 14.52 -9.26
CA ASN A 147 13.81 15.35 -10.06
C ASN A 147 15.05 14.58 -10.58
N SER A 148 15.26 13.33 -10.17
CA SER A 148 16.39 12.51 -10.60
C SER A 148 15.97 11.04 -10.61
N SER A 149 15.56 10.57 -11.78
CA SER A 149 15.08 9.23 -12.07
C SER A 149 16.08 8.14 -11.66
N THR A 150 15.90 7.53 -10.48
CA THR A 150 16.28 6.14 -10.14
C THR A 150 15.74 5.79 -8.74
N ILE A 151 14.68 4.98 -8.65
CA ILE A 151 14.15 4.50 -7.35
C ILE A 151 14.77 3.12 -7.03
N ARG A 152 15.52 3.03 -5.93
CA ARG A 152 15.87 1.76 -5.26
C ARG A 152 14.97 1.58 -4.05
N PHE A 153 14.06 0.60 -4.10
CA PHE A 153 13.30 0.16 -2.93
C PHE A 153 14.20 -0.65 -1.99
N ALA A 154 14.37 -0.17 -0.76
CA ALA A 154 15.07 -0.89 0.30
C ALA A 154 14.29 -2.16 0.69
N HIS A 155 14.87 -3.32 0.38
CA HIS A 155 14.41 -4.62 0.83
C HIS A 155 14.96 -4.88 2.24
N LYS A 156 14.14 -4.79 3.29
CA LYS A 156 14.50 -5.32 4.61
C LYS A 156 14.16 -6.81 4.61
N LYS A 157 15.19 -7.65 4.44
CA LYS A 157 15.12 -9.10 4.64
C LYS A 157 14.97 -9.41 6.12
N GLY A 158 14.00 -10.24 6.46
CA GLY A 158 13.89 -10.96 7.73
C GLY A 158 12.52 -11.65 7.75
N GLY A 159 12.36 -12.93 8.08
CA GLY A 159 13.26 -14.04 8.33
C GLY A 159 12.47 -15.31 7.97
N ARG A 160 13.19 -16.43 7.84
CA ARG A 160 12.69 -17.73 7.37
C ARG A 160 11.85 -18.47 8.41
N PHE A 161 10.86 -19.21 7.89
CA PHE A 161 10.08 -20.34 8.44
C PHE A 161 9.21 -20.08 9.67
#